data_AF-A0A6N2ZM33-F1
#
_entry.id   AF-A0A6N2ZM33-F1
#
_cell.length_a   1.000
_cell.length_b   1.000
_cell.length_c   1.000
_cell.angle_alpha   90.00
_cell.angle_beta   90.00
_cell.angle_gamma   90.00
#
_symmetry.space_group_name_H-M   'P 1'
#
loop_
_entity.id
_entity.type
_entity.pdbx_description
1 polymer ?
#
loop_
_entity_poly.entity_id
_entity_poly.type
_entity_poly.pdbx_seq_one_letter_code
_entity_poly.pdbx_strand_id
1 'polypeptide(L)'
;MLCEKCKTNMIHVCENSVQGWSCPVCGWGTLTTYIDKIHQDMTEYSICTKSITNIDKDKIKVISKIAGVNYIVAKQMLEKEGICILKAKAVDIKKAICELENVNIPFEVIPEFNYC
;
A
#
# COMPACT_ATOMS: atom_id res chain seq x y z
N MET A 1 -6.13 -21.45 23.51
CA MET A 1 -7.16 -22.40 23.05
C MET A 1 -6.61 -23.81 23.23
N LEU A 2 -7.43 -24.79 23.62
CA LEU A 2 -7.02 -26.21 23.73
C LEU A 2 -7.42 -26.97 22.47
N CYS A 3 -6.57 -27.88 22.00
CA CYS A 3 -6.86 -28.75 20.86
C CYS A 3 -8.02 -29.69 21.17
N GLU A 4 -9.00 -29.78 20.28
CA GLU A 4 -10.16 -30.65 20.49
C GLU A 4 -9.78 -32.13 20.56
N LYS A 5 -8.76 -32.55 19.78
CA LYS A 5 -8.31 -33.94 19.66
C LYS A 5 -7.40 -34.40 20.80
N CYS A 6 -6.36 -33.64 21.13
CA CYS A 6 -5.32 -34.07 22.08
C CYS A 6 -5.27 -33.22 23.37
N LYS A 7 -6.15 -32.22 23.52
CA LYS A 7 -6.23 -31.32 24.67
C LYS A 7 -4.96 -30.51 24.97
N THR A 8 -3.96 -30.55 24.10
CA THR A 8 -2.76 -29.70 24.20
C THR A 8 -3.07 -28.24 23.88
N ASN A 9 -2.31 -27.31 24.48
CA ASN A 9 -2.36 -25.90 24.12
C ASN A 9 -2.03 -25.69 22.63
N MET A 10 -2.90 -24.96 21.93
CA MET A 10 -2.70 -24.58 20.55
C MET A 10 -1.89 -23.30 20.46
N ILE A 11 -1.15 -23.16 19.35
CA ILE A 11 -0.40 -21.96 19.00
C ILE A 11 -1.21 -21.11 18.01
N HIS A 12 -1.13 -19.79 18.16
CA HIS A 12 -1.66 -18.89 17.14
C HIS A 12 -0.69 -18.85 15.96
N VAL A 13 -1.22 -19.05 14.75
CA VAL A 13 -0.46 -18.99 13.50
C VAL A 13 -1.00 -17.80 12.72
N CYS A 14 -0.12 -16.94 12.23
CA CYS A 14 -0.43 -15.91 11.25
C CYS A 14 0.71 -15.88 10.24
N GLU A 15 0.47 -16.46 9.08
CA GLU A 15 1.47 -16.58 8.02
C GLU A 15 0.81 -16.33 6.67
N ASN A 16 1.34 -15.37 5.91
CA ASN A 16 0.75 -14.90 4.66
C ASN A 16 -0.74 -14.51 4.84
N SER A 17 -1.63 -15.12 4.07
CA SER A 17 -3.08 -14.90 4.11
C SER A 17 -3.80 -15.92 4.98
N VAL A 18 -3.11 -16.57 5.93
CA VAL A 18 -3.70 -17.59 6.81
C VAL A 18 -3.49 -17.18 8.26
N GLN A 19 -4.57 -17.15 9.04
CA GLN A 19 -4.53 -16.98 10.49
C GLN A 19 -5.32 -18.08 11.19
N GLY A 20 -5.04 -18.32 12.46
CA GLY A 20 -5.87 -19.17 13.30
C GLY A 20 -5.07 -19.89 14.36
N TRP A 21 -5.56 -21.06 14.75
CA TRP A 21 -4.96 -21.87 15.80
C TRP A 21 -4.54 -23.22 15.25
N SER A 22 -3.30 -23.61 15.52
CA SER A 22 -2.75 -24.92 15.14
C SER A 22 -2.27 -25.68 16.36
N CYS A 23 -2.49 -26.99 16.39
CA CYS A 23 -1.93 -27.87 17.41
C CYS A 23 -0.55 -28.36 16.99
N PRO A 24 0.52 -28.09 17.79
CA PRO A 24 1.87 -28.50 17.43
C PRO A 24 2.09 -30.03 17.54
N VAL A 25 1.19 -30.75 18.22
CA VAL A 25 1.36 -32.19 18.50
C VAL A 25 0.68 -33.07 17.46
N CYS A 26 -0.55 -32.74 17.06
CA CYS A 26 -1.34 -33.60 16.16
C CYS A 26 -1.71 -32.94 14.83
N GLY A 27 -1.28 -31.69 14.60
CA GLY A 27 -1.53 -30.95 13.36
C GLY A 27 -2.98 -30.49 13.15
N TRP A 28 -3.91 -30.81 14.06
CA TRP A 28 -5.27 -30.31 13.98
C TRP A 28 -5.29 -28.80 14.26
N GLY A 29 -6.00 -28.04 13.44
CA GLY A 29 -6.12 -26.60 13.59
C GLY A 29 -7.38 -26.05 12.95
N THR A 30 -7.80 -24.88 13.43
CA THR A 30 -8.85 -24.07 12.83
C THR A 30 -8.18 -22.86 12.23
N LEU A 31 -8.11 -22.83 10.90
CA LEU A 31 -7.46 -21.78 10.13
C LEU A 31 -8.51 -21.05 9.31
N THR A 32 -8.38 -19.73 9.22
CA THR A 32 -9.18 -18.86 8.38
C THR A 32 -8.28 -18.00 7.50
N THR A 33 -8.83 -17.50 6.41
CA THR A 33 -8.12 -16.53 5.58
C THR A 33 -7.96 -15.23 6.37
N TYR A 34 -6.73 -14.75 6.47
CA TYR A 34 -6.43 -13.39 6.91
C TYR A 34 -6.29 -12.49 5.68
N ILE A 35 -7.07 -11.42 5.66
CA ILE A 35 -6.96 -10.37 4.66
C ILE A 35 -6.43 -9.13 5.40
N ASP A 36 -5.30 -8.58 4.97
CA ASP A 36 -4.74 -7.37 5.60
C ASP A 36 -5.77 -6.23 5.55
N LYS A 37 -5.77 -5.37 6.58
CA LYS A 37 -6.66 -4.20 6.66
C LYS A 37 -6.57 -3.32 5.41
N ILE A 38 -5.38 -3.16 4.83
CA ILE A 38 -5.20 -2.36 3.61
C ILE A 38 -5.97 -2.94 2.40
N HIS A 39 -6.14 -4.26 2.35
CA HIS A 39 -6.91 -4.96 1.31
C HIS A 39 -8.42 -4.92 1.56
N GLN A 40 -8.82 -4.71 2.82
CA GLN A 40 -10.22 -4.49 3.19
C GLN A 40 -10.64 -3.03 3.05
N ASP A 41 -9.69 -2.10 2.93
CA ASP A 41 -9.97 -0.68 2.84
C ASP A 41 -10.60 -0.30 1.50
N MET A 42 -11.86 0.12 1.58
CA MET A 42 -12.65 0.56 0.45
C MET A 42 -12.53 2.07 0.18
N THR A 43 -11.80 2.81 1.01
CA THR A 43 -11.55 4.24 0.85
C THR A 43 -10.74 4.48 -0.41
N GLU A 44 -11.14 5.50 -1.16
CA GLU A 44 -10.36 6.01 -2.28
C GLU A 44 -9.50 7.17 -1.81
N TYR A 45 -8.22 7.12 -2.12
CA TYR A 45 -7.26 8.16 -1.79
C TYR A 45 -6.77 8.85 -3.04
N SER A 46 -6.36 10.09 -2.87
CA SER A 46 -5.73 10.92 -3.90
C SER A 46 -4.30 11.25 -3.47
N ILE A 47 -3.34 11.10 -4.39
CA ILE A 47 -1.98 11.61 -4.20
C ILE A 47 -1.85 12.90 -4.99
N CYS A 48 -1.45 13.98 -4.33
CA CYS A 48 -1.22 15.27 -4.95
C CYS A 48 0.23 15.73 -4.71
N THR A 49 0.89 16.19 -5.77
CA THR A 49 2.30 16.58 -5.72
C THR A 49 2.45 18.01 -5.23
N LYS A 50 3.53 18.27 -4.48
CA LYS A 50 3.97 19.63 -4.19
C LYS A 50 4.88 20.13 -5.32
N SER A 51 4.96 21.44 -5.51
CA SER A 51 5.84 22.02 -6.53
C SER A 51 7.30 21.70 -6.21
N ILE A 52 8.08 21.38 -7.26
CA ILE A 52 9.51 21.15 -7.14
C ILE A 52 10.29 21.97 -8.16
N THR A 53 11.46 22.48 -7.75
CA THR A 53 12.33 23.28 -8.61
C THR A 53 13.35 22.42 -9.37
N ASN A 54 13.78 21.30 -8.81
CA ASN A 54 14.74 20.39 -9.43
C ASN A 54 14.05 19.18 -10.08
N ILE A 55 13.61 19.37 -11.33
CA ILE A 55 12.95 18.34 -12.15
C ILE A 55 13.99 17.63 -13.02
N ASP A 56 14.27 16.37 -12.69
CA ASP A 56 15.09 15.48 -13.50
C ASP A 56 14.24 14.50 -14.32
N LYS A 57 14.91 13.71 -15.16
CA LYS A 57 14.27 12.73 -16.05
C LYS A 57 13.61 11.59 -15.28
N ASP A 58 14.15 11.17 -14.14
CA ASP A 58 13.65 10.04 -13.37
C ASP A 58 12.34 10.42 -12.66
N LYS A 59 12.25 11.64 -12.12
CA LYS A 59 11.01 12.19 -11.56
C LYS A 59 9.91 12.29 -12.61
N ILE A 60 10.22 12.80 -13.80
CA ILE A 60 9.25 12.85 -14.91
C ILE A 60 8.77 11.45 -15.27
N LYS A 61 9.68 10.46 -15.31
CA LYS A 61 9.33 9.06 -15.60
C LYS A 61 8.40 8.48 -14.55
N VAL A 62 8.67 8.68 -13.26
CA VAL A 62 7.81 8.22 -12.17
C VAL A 62 6.42 8.84 -12.27
N ILE A 63 6.31 10.16 -12.42
CA ILE A 63 5.00 10.84 -12.55
C ILE A 63 4.24 10.37 -13.79
N SER A 64 4.90 10.22 -14.94
CA SER A 64 4.25 9.74 -16.16
C SER A 64 3.63 8.35 -15.98
N LYS A 65 4.32 7.47 -15.24
CA LYS A 65 3.87 6.11 -14.96
C LYS A 65 2.70 6.09 -13.97
N ILE A 66 2.80 6.87 -12.89
CA ILE A 66 1.76 6.93 -11.85
C ILE A 66 0.47 7.56 -12.40
N ALA A 67 0.59 8.68 -13.12
CA ALA A 67 -0.56 9.41 -13.66
C ALA A 67 -1.06 8.87 -15.01
N GLY A 68 -0.31 7.97 -15.66
CA GLY A 68 -0.65 7.45 -16.98
C GLY A 68 -0.64 8.50 -18.09
N VAL A 69 0.24 9.51 -17.99
CA VAL A 69 0.34 10.63 -18.94
C VAL A 69 1.68 10.64 -19.66
N ASN A 70 1.76 11.38 -20.77
CA ASN A 70 3.04 11.55 -21.47
C ASN A 70 4.04 12.41 -20.67
N TYR A 71 5.32 12.38 -21.06
CA TYR A 71 6.39 13.09 -20.35
C TYR A 71 6.25 14.61 -20.34
N ILE A 72 5.64 15.21 -21.36
CA ILE A 72 5.43 16.67 -21.43
C ILE A 72 4.42 17.09 -20.36
N VAL A 73 3.31 16.36 -20.27
CA VAL A 73 2.27 16.58 -19.26
C VAL A 73 2.81 16.29 -17.86
N ALA A 74 3.55 15.19 -17.68
CA ALA A 74 4.16 14.85 -16.39
C ALA A 74 5.12 15.95 -15.89
N LYS A 75 5.92 16.54 -16.78
CA LYS A 75 6.77 17.68 -16.44
C LYS A 75 5.95 18.89 -15.99
N GLN A 76 4.90 19.24 -16.74
CA GLN A 76 4.00 20.34 -16.36
C GLN A 76 3.29 20.09 -15.02
N MET A 77 3.02 18.82 -14.68
CA MET A 77 2.45 18.45 -13.39
C MET A 77 3.41 18.70 -12.23
N LEU A 78 4.72 18.47 -12.42
CA LEU A 78 5.76 18.73 -11.42
C LEU A 78 6.06 20.23 -11.24
N GLU A 79 5.84 21.03 -12.27
CA GLU A 79 6.04 22.49 -12.25
C GLU A 79 4.91 23.22 -11.49
N LYS A 80 3.72 22.60 -11.41
CA LYS A 80 2.54 23.18 -10.78
C LYS A 80 2.30 22.55 -9.39
N GLU A 81 1.97 23.39 -8.42
CA GLU A 81 1.68 22.93 -7.07
C GLU A 81 0.26 22.34 -6.95
N GLY A 82 0.09 21.31 -6.11
CA GLY A 82 -1.21 20.80 -5.70
C GLY A 82 -1.94 19.96 -6.76
N ILE A 83 -1.24 19.47 -7.79
CA ILE A 83 -1.86 18.61 -8.80
C ILE A 83 -2.01 17.20 -8.27
N CYS A 84 -3.22 16.65 -8.36
CA CYS A 84 -3.47 15.25 -8.05
C CYS A 84 -3.09 14.36 -9.22
N ILE A 85 -2.12 13.48 -8.97
CA ILE A 85 -1.50 12.60 -9.96
C ILE A 85 -2.12 11.20 -9.98
N LEU A 86 -2.76 10.78 -8.89
CA LEU A 86 -3.37 9.46 -8.77
C LEU A 86 -4.61 9.53 -7.88
N LYS A 87 -5.66 8.81 -8.26
CA LYS A 87 -6.78 8.46 -7.38
C LYS A 87 -6.98 6.95 -7.44
N ALA A 88 -6.83 6.27 -6.30
CA ALA A 88 -6.85 4.81 -6.25
C ALA A 88 -7.13 4.26 -4.84
N LYS A 89 -7.24 2.93 -4.73
CA LYS A 89 -7.37 2.21 -3.46
C LYS A 89 -6.05 2.18 -2.69
N ALA A 90 -6.14 1.92 -1.39
CA ALA A 90 -5.02 2.01 -0.46
C ALA A 90 -3.78 1.21 -0.92
N VAL A 91 -3.98 0.02 -1.50
CA VAL A 91 -2.90 -0.84 -2.00
C VAL A 91 -2.07 -0.17 -3.09
N ASP A 92 -2.73 0.46 -4.07
CA ASP A 92 -2.04 1.10 -5.19
C ASP A 92 -1.45 2.45 -4.81
N ILE A 93 -2.09 3.12 -3.85
CA ILE A 93 -1.57 4.35 -3.22
C ILE A 93 -0.27 4.03 -2.48
N LYS A 94 -0.22 2.95 -1.71
CA LYS A 94 1.01 2.49 -1.04
C LYS A 94 2.15 2.22 -2.03
N LYS A 95 1.85 1.55 -3.15
CA LYS A 95 2.85 1.32 -4.21
C LYS A 95 3.37 2.63 -4.80
N ALA A 96 2.46 3.56 -5.11
CA ALA A 96 2.82 4.86 -5.66
C ALA A 96 3.65 5.71 -4.68
N ILE A 97 3.33 5.68 -3.38
CA ILE A 97 4.12 6.32 -2.32
C ILE A 97 5.57 5.81 -2.35
N CYS A 98 5.78 4.49 -2.36
CA CYS A 98 7.13 3.94 -2.43
C CYS A 98 7.89 4.39 -3.69
N GLU A 99 7.21 4.48 -4.84
CA GLU A 99 7.84 4.98 -6.08
C GLU A 99 8.22 6.47 -5.98
N LEU A 100 7.40 7.30 -5.33
CA LEU A 100 7.65 8.74 -5.16
C LEU A 100 8.77 9.01 -4.14
N GLU A 101 8.80 8.26 -3.03
CA GLU A 101 9.85 8.35 -2.01
C GLU A 101 11.23 7.98 -2.57
N ASN A 102 11.29 6.94 -3.41
CA ASN A 102 12.54 6.52 -4.06
C ASN A 102 13.20 7.62 -4.90
N VAL A 103 12.42 8.56 -5.44
CA VAL A 103 12.92 9.69 -6.25
C VAL A 103 12.81 11.04 -5.52
N ASN A 104 12.51 11.02 -4.21
CA ASN A 104 12.38 12.20 -3.36
C ASN A 104 11.43 13.26 -3.94
N ILE A 105 10.26 12.84 -4.45
CA ILE A 105 9.19 13.77 -4.84
C ILE A 105 8.32 14.04 -3.61
N PRO A 106 8.13 15.31 -3.20
CA PRO A 106 7.21 15.66 -2.13
C PRO A 106 5.75 15.54 -2.59
N PHE A 107 4.94 14.89 -1.76
CA PHE A 107 3.52 14.65 -2.04
C PHE A 107 2.66 14.82 -0.78
N GLU A 108 1.35 14.79 -0.97
CA GLU A 108 0.33 14.73 0.05
C GLU A 108 -0.72 13.68 -0.35
N VAL A 109 -1.25 12.94 0.63
CA VAL A 109 -2.28 11.93 0.42
C VAL A 109 -3.56 12.36 1.14
N ILE A 110 -4.68 12.34 0.42
CA ILE A 110 -5.98 12.79 0.92
C ILE A 110 -7.02 11.70 0.64
N PRO A 111 -7.80 11.22 1.62
CA PRO A 111 -7.74 11.54 3.05
C PRO A 111 -6.48 10.98 3.74
N GLU A 112 -6.35 11.19 5.05
CA GLU A 112 -5.19 10.72 5.83
C GLU A 112 -4.91 9.23 5.62
N PHE A 113 -3.66 8.90 5.28
CA PHE A 113 -3.25 7.56 4.89
C PHE A 113 -2.50 6.85 6.03
N ASN A 114 -3.13 5.81 6.58
CA ASN A 114 -2.66 5.13 7.80
C ASN A 114 -1.86 3.83 7.55
N TYR A 115 -1.42 3.59 6.31
CA TYR A 115 -0.77 2.34 5.91
C TYR A 115 0.67 2.53 5.44
N CYS A 116 1.35 3.60 5.86
CA CYS A 116 2.79 3.80 5.61
C CYS A 116 3.58 2.66 6.27
#